data_AF-A0A1Q3C6B8-F1
#
_entry.id   AF-A0A1Q3C6B8-F1
#
_cell.length_a   1.000
_cell.length_b   1.000
_cell.length_c   1.000
_cell.angle_alpha   90.00
_cell.angle_beta   90.00
_cell.angle_gamma   90.00
#
_symmetry.space_group_name_H-M   'P 1'
#
loop_
_entity.id
_entity.type
_entity.pdbx_description
1 polymer ?
#
loop_
_entity_poly.entity_id
_entity_poly.type
_entity_poly.pdbx_seq_one_letter_code
_entity_poly.pdbx_strand_id
1 'polypeptide(L)'
;MYMRLMIKGQQVAAMVDKSATHSFLIERIVHRLDLKVDMHTNRIKAVDSQPQAVIGMAHSVKISMGDWDGKINLMVVPLDDFDLILGNEFFISEKIFIMPHLCGLLITNEQNLTLWRDMMLQRVGWIRESKRHKCCLHACGI
;
A
#
# COMPACT_ATOMS: atom_id res chain seq x y z
N MET A 1 -1.22 1.15 -10.97
CA MET A 1 -2.25 2.16 -10.59
C MET A 1 -1.97 2.57 -9.16
N TYR A 2 -2.12 3.86 -8.81
CA TYR A 2 -1.78 4.33 -7.46
C TYR A 2 -2.95 5.02 -6.79
N MET A 3 -3.03 4.85 -5.48
CA MET A 3 -4.00 5.54 -4.64
C MET A 3 -3.35 6.02 -3.35
N ARG A 4 -3.98 7.00 -2.71
CA ARG A 4 -3.64 7.44 -1.37
C ARG A 4 -4.69 6.88 -0.42
N LEU A 5 -4.22 6.29 0.67
CA LEU A 5 -5.07 5.83 1.76
C LEU A 5 -4.47 6.29 3.09
N MET A 6 -5.27 6.24 4.14
CA MET A 6 -4.83 6.61 5.48
C MET A 6 -4.58 5.35 6.31
N ILE A 7 -3.45 5.33 7.03
CA ILE A 7 -3.14 4.32 8.05
C ILE A 7 -2.78 5.08 9.32
N LYS A 8 -3.49 4.82 10.43
CA LYS A 8 -3.34 5.57 11.70
C LYS A 8 -3.34 7.10 11.49
N GLY A 9 -4.18 7.61 10.59
CA GLY A 9 -4.29 9.05 10.31
C GLY A 9 -3.12 9.64 9.49
N GLN A 10 -2.20 8.83 8.98
CA GLN A 10 -1.16 9.28 8.05
C GLN A 10 -1.41 8.76 6.64
N GLN A 11 -1.16 9.60 5.65
CA GLN A 11 -1.31 9.25 4.25
C GLN A 11 -0.18 8.33 3.77
N VAL A 12 -0.56 7.24 3.10
CA VAL A 12 0.34 6.25 2.49
C VAL A 12 -0.03 6.10 1.02
N ALA A 13 0.98 6.11 0.14
CA ALA A 13 0.79 5.83 -1.27
C ALA A 13 0.82 4.32 -1.50
N ALA A 14 -0.24 3.78 -2.09
CA ALA A 14 -0.39 2.38 -2.35
C ALA A 14 -0.44 2.09 -3.86
N MET A 15 0.34 1.11 -4.30
CA MET A 15 0.20 0.52 -5.62
C MET A 15 -0.90 -0.53 -5.56
N VAL A 16 -1.89 -0.41 -6.44
CA VAL A 16 -2.91 -1.44 -6.61
C VAL A 16 -2.40 -2.49 -7.60
N ASP A 17 -2.29 -3.73 -7.13
CA ASP A 17 -1.81 -4.87 -7.91
C ASP A 17 -2.67 -6.11 -7.67
N LYS A 18 -3.60 -6.37 -8.60
CA LYS A 18 -4.46 -7.56 -8.54
C LYS A 18 -3.68 -8.86 -8.81
N SER A 19 -2.48 -8.79 -9.39
CA SER A 19 -1.64 -9.97 -9.63
C SER A 19 -0.90 -10.45 -8.38
N ALA A 20 -0.75 -9.58 -7.38
CA ALA A 20 -0.24 -9.95 -6.07
C ALA A 20 -1.33 -10.66 -5.24
N THR A 21 -1.02 -11.82 -4.67
CA THR A 21 -1.97 -12.54 -3.80
C THR A 21 -2.23 -11.78 -2.51
N HIS A 22 -1.16 -11.32 -1.86
CA HIS A 22 -1.20 -10.65 -0.56
C HIS A 22 -0.80 -9.19 -0.66
N SER A 23 -1.10 -8.43 0.38
CA SER A 23 -0.68 -7.03 0.48
C SER A 23 0.66 -6.91 1.20
N PHE A 24 1.52 -6.03 0.70
CA PHE A 24 2.89 -5.88 1.16
C PHE A 24 3.15 -4.46 1.64
N LEU A 25 3.83 -4.32 2.77
CA LEU A 25 4.18 -3.03 3.36
C LEU A 25 5.70 -2.96 3.56
N ILE A 26 6.29 -1.83 3.18
CA ILE A 26 7.71 -1.58 3.45
C ILE A 26 7.95 -1.39 4.95
N GLU A 27 9.06 -1.93 5.44
CA GLU A 27 9.44 -1.85 6.85
C GLU A 27 9.50 -0.40 7.39
N ARG A 28 9.98 0.58 6.60
CA ARG A 28 10.05 1.98 7.06
C ARG A 28 8.69 2.56 7.44
N ILE A 29 7.59 2.08 6.83
CA ILE A 29 6.24 2.55 7.15
C ILE A 29 5.73 1.92 8.44
N VAL A 30 6.10 0.67 8.73
CA VAL A 30 5.85 0.03 10.03
C VAL A 30 6.43 0.88 11.15
N HIS A 31 7.71 1.23 11.05
CA HIS A 31 8.40 2.05 12.06
C HIS A 31 7.80 3.45 12.17
N ARG A 32 7.51 4.11 11.04
CA ARG A 32 6.92 5.45 11.02
C ARG A 32 5.54 5.51 11.69
N LEU A 33 4.76 4.44 11.55
CA LEU A 33 3.38 4.36 12.05
C LEU A 33 3.26 3.59 13.36
N ASP A 34 4.36 3.06 13.88
CA ASP A 34 4.38 2.20 15.07
C ASP A 34 3.37 1.04 14.95
N LEU A 35 3.40 0.33 13.82
CA LEU A 35 2.51 -0.82 13.61
C LEU A 35 3.02 -2.04 14.39
N LYS A 36 2.09 -2.76 15.04
CA LYS A 36 2.40 -4.04 15.67
C LYS A 36 2.61 -5.09 14.58
N VAL A 37 3.77 -5.73 14.59
CA VAL A 37 4.15 -6.77 13.65
C VAL A 37 4.41 -8.05 14.43
N ASP A 38 3.73 -9.13 14.04
CA ASP A 38 4.10 -10.46 14.48
C ASP A 38 5.30 -10.92 13.65
N MET A 39 6.43 -11.18 14.33
CA MET A 39 7.66 -11.57 13.67
C MET A 39 7.56 -13.04 13.27
N HIS A 40 7.41 -13.27 11.97
CA HIS A 40 7.49 -14.60 11.39
C HIS A 40 8.85 -14.75 10.72
N THR A 41 9.74 -15.59 11.28
CA THR A 41 11.06 -15.89 10.68
C THR A 41 10.97 -16.78 9.43
N ASN A 42 9.81 -16.92 8.81
CA ASN A 42 9.60 -17.77 7.64
C ASN A 42 9.86 -16.99 6.34
N ARG A 43 10.90 -17.40 5.61
CA ARG A 43 11.27 -16.83 4.30
C ARG A 43 10.24 -17.27 3.25
N ILE A 44 9.47 -16.33 2.69
CA ILE A 44 8.62 -16.59 1.52
C ILE A 44 9.43 -16.29 0.26
N LYS A 45 9.53 -17.26 -0.66
CA LYS A 45 10.10 -17.05 -2.01
C LYS A 45 9.01 -16.56 -2.95
N ALA A 46 9.21 -15.40 -3.56
CA ALA A 46 8.49 -15.04 -4.79
C ALA A 46 9.14 -15.81 -5.97
N VAL A 47 8.32 -16.29 -6.90
CA VAL A 47 8.72 -17.26 -7.95
C VAL A 47 9.80 -16.72 -8.90
N ASP A 48 9.90 -15.41 -9.10
CA ASP A 48 10.83 -14.80 -10.07
C ASP A 48 11.65 -13.62 -9.51
N SER A 49 11.92 -13.58 -8.20
CA SER A 49 12.81 -12.55 -7.62
C SER A 49 13.71 -13.10 -6.52
N GLN A 50 14.76 -12.35 -6.17
CA GLN A 50 15.63 -12.69 -5.03
C GLN A 50 14.77 -12.90 -3.78
N PRO A 51 15.03 -13.92 -2.93
CA PRO A 51 14.22 -14.16 -1.74
C PRO A 51 14.31 -12.97 -0.77
N GLN A 52 13.35 -12.04 -0.83
CA GLN A 52 13.20 -11.00 0.17
C GLN A 52 12.64 -11.64 1.43
N ALA A 53 13.38 -11.57 2.53
CA ALA A 53 12.91 -12.12 3.80
C ALA A 53 11.66 -11.35 4.24
N VAL A 54 10.56 -12.08 4.46
CA VAL A 54 9.41 -11.52 5.16
C VAL A 54 9.85 -11.28 6.60
N ILE A 55 9.74 -10.02 7.04
CA ILE A 55 10.12 -9.59 8.39
C ILE A 55 9.04 -10.02 9.38
N GLY A 56 7.79 -9.99 8.94
CA GLY A 56 6.64 -10.39 9.74
C GLY A 56 5.32 -9.98 9.10
N MET A 57 4.26 -10.00 9.90
CA MET A 57 2.91 -9.67 9.46
C MET A 57 2.26 -8.65 10.41
N ALA A 58 1.72 -7.57 9.85
CA ALA A 58 0.88 -6.63 10.57
C ALA A 58 -0.59 -7.01 10.34
N HIS A 59 -1.26 -7.49 11.38
CA HIS A 59 -2.63 -7.99 11.28
C HIS A 59 -3.67 -6.89 11.51
N SER A 60 -4.78 -6.98 10.78
CA SER A 60 -5.98 -6.14 10.98
C SER A 60 -5.68 -4.63 11.05
N VAL A 61 -4.76 -4.16 10.21
CA VAL A 61 -4.40 -2.74 10.13
C VAL A 61 -5.61 -1.97 9.62
N LYS A 62 -6.08 -1.00 10.43
CA LYS A 62 -7.18 -0.12 10.01
C LYS A 62 -6.68 0.83 8.92
N ILE A 63 -7.39 0.84 7.80
CA ILE A 63 -7.15 1.76 6.70
C ILE A 63 -8.41 2.56 6.40
N SER A 64 -8.27 3.76 5.86
CA SER A 64 -9.41 4.55 5.39
C SER A 64 -9.16 5.23 4.05
N MET A 65 -10.25 5.39 3.29
CA MET A 65 -10.27 5.91 1.92
C MET A 65 -11.52 6.80 1.77
N GLY A 66 -11.37 8.11 1.98
CA GLY A 66 -12.53 9.00 2.14
C GLY A 66 -13.36 8.59 3.36
N ASP A 67 -14.67 8.43 3.18
CA ASP A 67 -15.62 8.03 4.24
C ASP A 67 -15.63 6.52 4.51
N TRP A 68 -14.88 5.73 3.73
CA TRP A 68 -14.79 4.30 3.93
C TRP A 68 -13.63 3.91 4.85
N ASP A 69 -13.88 2.97 5.75
CA ASP A 69 -12.91 2.33 6.64
C ASP A 69 -12.90 0.82 6.36
N GLY A 70 -11.72 0.20 6.40
CA GLY A 70 -11.56 -1.25 6.30
C GLY A 70 -10.37 -1.77 7.09
N LYS A 71 -10.17 -3.09 7.05
CA LYS A 71 -9.04 -3.73 7.71
C LYS A 71 -8.26 -4.59 6.72
N ILE A 72 -6.95 -4.55 6.84
CA ILE A 72 -6.06 -5.29 5.93
C ILE A 72 -4.96 -5.98 6.72
N ASN A 73 -4.59 -7.17 6.28
CA ASN A 73 -3.37 -7.82 6.74
C ASN A 73 -2.22 -7.47 5.80
N LEU A 74 -1.07 -7.09 6.35
CA LEU A 74 0.08 -6.62 5.58
C LEU A 74 1.30 -7.48 5.89
N MET A 75 1.88 -8.08 4.85
CA MET A 75 3.21 -8.69 4.97
C MET A 75 4.28 -7.61 4.93
N VAL A 76 5.14 -7.61 5.94
CA VAL A 76 6.24 -6.65 6.05
C VAL A 76 7.44 -7.23 5.31
N VAL A 77 7.87 -6.52 4.28
CA VAL A 77 8.97 -6.92 3.40
C VAL A 77 9.86 -5.73 3.09
N PRO A 78 11.18 -5.93 2.88
CA PRO A 78 12.05 -4.89 2.38
C PRO A 78 11.74 -4.62 0.90
N LEU A 79 10.88 -3.63 0.64
CA LEU A 79 10.59 -3.13 -0.70
C LEU A 79 11.52 -1.97 -1.06
N ASP A 80 11.91 -1.85 -2.33
CA ASP A 80 12.79 -0.78 -2.78
C ASP A 80 12.02 0.46 -3.29
N ASP A 81 10.89 0.24 -3.98
CA ASP A 81 10.23 1.27 -4.79
C ASP A 81 8.84 1.69 -4.30
N PHE A 82 8.20 0.91 -3.43
CA PHE A 82 6.80 1.12 -3.04
C PHE A 82 6.58 1.08 -1.54
N ASP A 83 5.73 1.98 -1.05
CA ASP A 83 5.39 2.07 0.37
C ASP A 83 4.41 0.96 0.77
N LEU A 84 3.45 0.69 -0.10
CA LEU A 84 2.40 -0.30 0.10
C LEU A 84 1.99 -0.86 -1.27
N ILE A 85 1.83 -2.17 -1.35
CA ILE A 85 1.23 -2.87 -2.49
C ILE A 85 -0.06 -3.53 -1.97
N LEU A 86 -1.19 -3.20 -2.58
CA LEU A 86 -2.49 -3.81 -2.28
C LEU A 86 -2.69 -5.01 -3.21
N GLY A 87 -2.73 -6.19 -2.59
CA GLY A 87 -2.95 -7.46 -3.27
C GLY A 87 -4.42 -7.87 -3.34
N ASN A 88 -4.68 -8.95 -4.05
CA ASN A 88 -5.99 -9.49 -4.35
C ASN A 88 -6.80 -9.91 -3.12
N GLU A 89 -6.15 -10.42 -2.08
CA GLU A 89 -6.81 -10.77 -0.80
C GLU A 89 -7.62 -9.60 -0.24
N PHE A 90 -7.07 -8.39 -0.26
CA PHE A 90 -7.74 -7.18 0.22
C PHE A 90 -8.98 -6.82 -0.61
N PHE A 91 -8.88 -6.89 -1.94
CA PHE A 91 -10.01 -6.57 -2.81
C PHE A 91 -11.15 -7.57 -2.66
N ILE A 92 -10.83 -8.85 -2.42
CA ILE A 92 -11.83 -9.88 -2.17
C ILE A 92 -12.47 -9.70 -0.79
N SER A 93 -11.66 -9.50 0.26
CA SER A 93 -12.16 -9.39 1.63
C SER A 93 -13.08 -8.19 1.82
N GLU A 94 -12.74 -7.06 1.22
CA GLU A 94 -13.49 -5.81 1.33
C GLU A 94 -14.46 -5.58 0.17
N LYS A 95 -14.67 -6.58 -0.70
CA LYS A 95 -15.59 -6.55 -1.86
C LYS A 95 -15.38 -5.30 -2.75
N ILE A 96 -14.12 -5.00 -3.06
CA ILE A 96 -13.71 -3.83 -3.85
C ILE A 96 -13.45 -4.24 -5.30
N PHE A 97 -14.07 -3.53 -6.25
CA PHE A 97 -13.82 -3.68 -7.68
C PHE A 97 -12.96 -2.54 -8.22
N ILE A 98 -11.86 -2.89 -8.86
CA ILE A 98 -11.02 -1.92 -9.56
C ILE A 98 -11.69 -1.57 -10.89
N MET A 99 -11.98 -0.29 -11.13
CA MET A 99 -12.57 0.22 -12.37
C MET A 99 -11.60 1.19 -13.06
N PRO A 100 -10.63 0.69 -13.84
CA PRO A 100 -9.62 1.55 -14.47
C PRO A 100 -10.21 2.59 -15.41
N HIS A 101 -11.28 2.24 -16.12
CA HIS A 101 -11.96 3.14 -17.06
C HIS A 101 -12.66 4.32 -16.37
N LEU A 102 -13.05 4.18 -15.11
CA LEU A 102 -13.57 5.28 -14.28
C LEU A 102 -12.49 5.93 -13.42
N CYS A 103 -11.23 5.47 -13.55
CA CYS A 103 -10.13 5.84 -12.67
C CYS A 103 -10.54 5.74 -11.19
N GLY A 104 -11.26 4.66 -10.86
CA GLY A 104 -11.95 4.53 -9.57
C GLY A 104 -11.85 3.13 -8.97
N LEU A 105 -12.06 3.06 -7.66
CA LEU A 105 -12.37 1.83 -6.94
C LEU A 105 -13.83 1.86 -6.55
N LEU A 106 -14.57 0.82 -6.92
CA LEU A 106 -15.94 0.62 -6.47
C LEU A 106 -15.91 -0.22 -5.20
N ILE A 107 -16.28 0.39 -4.09
CA ILE A 107 -16.42 -0.27 -2.81
C ILE A 107 -17.87 -0.71 -2.68
N THR A 108 -18.08 -2.01 -2.50
CA THR A 108 -19.43 -2.57 -2.35
C THR A 108 -19.63 -2.96 -0.88
N ASN A 109 -20.44 -2.18 -0.17
CA ASN A 109 -20.96 -2.62 1.13
C ASN A 109 -22.36 -3.22 0.91
N GLU A 110 -22.87 -3.97 1.87
CA GLU A 110 -24.15 -4.71 1.72
C GLU A 110 -25.38 -3.81 1.50
N GLN A 111 -25.23 -2.49 1.67
CA GLN A 111 -26.31 -1.51 1.66
C GLN A 111 -26.08 -0.36 0.66
N ASN A 112 -24.85 -0.16 0.16
CA ASN A 112 -24.41 1.01 -0.62
C ASN A 112 -23.22 0.68 -1.52
N LEU A 113 -23.25 1.27 -2.72
CA LEU A 113 -22.16 1.24 -3.69
C LEU A 113 -21.48 2.60 -3.70
N THR A 114 -20.19 2.65 -3.35
CA THR A 114 -19.41 3.90 -3.32
C THR A 114 -18.28 3.84 -4.34
N LEU A 115 -18.29 4.75 -5.31
CA LEU A 115 -17.18 4.91 -6.26
C LEU A 115 -16.19 5.92 -5.72
N TRP A 116 -15.01 5.45 -5.34
CA TRP A 116 -13.91 6.28 -4.90
C TRP A 116 -13.02 6.67 -6.09
N ARG A 117 -12.77 7.97 -6.28
CA ARG A 117 -12.13 8.55 -7.48
C ARG A 117 -10.80 9.26 -7.23
N ASP A 118 -10.28 9.27 -6.00
CA ASP A 118 -9.00 9.92 -5.69
C ASP A 118 -7.79 9.03 -6.06
N MET A 119 -7.75 8.64 -7.34
CA MET A 119 -6.71 7.79 -7.88
C MET A 119 -5.76 8.63 -8.73
N MET A 120 -4.47 8.52 -8.41
CA MET A 120 -3.43 9.20 -9.17
C MET A 120 -3.20 8.40 -10.46
N LEU A 121 -3.80 8.84 -11.55
CA LEU A 121 -3.29 8.55 -12.90
C LEU A 121 -1.88 9.10 -12.96
N GLN A 122 -0.88 8.27 -13.26
CA GLN A 122 0.51 8.71 -13.38
C GLN A 122 0.65 9.75 -14.50
N ARG A 123 0.44 11.03 -14.20
CA ARG A 123 1.16 12.11 -14.86
C ARG A 123 2.52 12.18 -14.18
N VAL A 124 3.49 11.53 -14.81
CA VAL A 124 4.98 11.50 -14.75
C VAL A 124 5.77 12.40 -13.76
N GLY A 125 5.18 13.38 -13.07
CA GLY A 125 5.87 14.32 -12.17
C GLY A 125 6.29 13.77 -10.81
N TRP A 126 5.54 12.82 -10.23
CA TRP A 126 5.76 12.41 -8.82
C TRP A 126 7.00 11.53 -8.56
N ILE A 127 7.42 10.71 -9.54
CA ILE A 127 8.67 9.94 -9.41
C ILE A 127 9.89 10.89 -9.40
N ARG A 128 9.80 12.03 -10.09
CA ARG A 128 10.83 13.09 -10.05
C ARG A 128 10.80 13.88 -8.74
N GLU A 129 9.63 14.12 -8.15
CA GLU A 129 9.50 14.95 -6.95
C GLU A 129 9.89 14.22 -5.66
N SER A 130 9.63 12.90 -5.59
CA SER A 130 10.16 12.02 -4.55
C SER A 130 11.69 11.90 -4.62
N LYS A 131 12.26 11.83 -5.84
CA LYS A 131 13.73 11.87 -6.03
C LYS A 131 14.32 13.26 -5.75
N ARG A 132 13.61 14.36 -6.02
CA ARG A 132 14.07 15.73 -5.67
C ARG A 132 14.12 15.97 -4.17
N HIS A 133 13.14 15.49 -3.39
CA HIS A 133 13.18 15.64 -1.94
C HIS A 133 14.29 14.78 -1.28
N LYS A 134 14.62 13.61 -1.86
CA LYS A 134 15.82 12.85 -1.45
C LYS A 134 17.14 13.53 -1.85
N CYS A 135 17.16 14.30 -2.94
CA CYS A 135 18.34 15.05 -3.38
C CYS A 135 18.58 16.33 -2.55
N CYS A 136 17.52 17.04 -2.14
CA CYS A 136 17.66 18.26 -1.34
C CYS A 136 18.09 18.00 0.11
N LEU A 137 17.84 16.81 0.67
CA LEU A 137 18.26 16.44 2.03
C LEU A 137 19.75 16.05 2.14
N HIS A 138 20.50 15.98 1.04
CA HIS A 138 21.94 15.71 1.04
C HIS A 138 22.81 16.93 0.64
N ALA A 139 22.23 18.12 0.47
CA ALA A 139 22.95 19.30 -0.01
C ALA A 139 22.98 20.50 0.96
N CYS A 140 22.76 20.27 2.26
CA CYS A 140 23.00 21.30 3.27
C CYS A 140 23.59 20.66 4.53
N GLY A 141 24.90 20.51 4.53
CA GLY A 141 25.66 19.83 5.57
C GLY A 141 27.14 19.77 5.24
N ILE A 142 27.75 20.96 5.10
CA ILE A 142 29.10 21.42 5.51
C ILE A 142 29.22 22.87 5.02
#